data_AF-A0A1M4UKE4-F1
#
_entry.id   AF-A0A1M4UKE4-F1
#
_cell.length_a   1.000
_cell.length_b   1.000
_cell.length_c   1.000
_cell.angle_alpha   90.00
_cell.angle_beta   90.00
_cell.angle_gamma   90.00
#
_symmetry.space_group_name_H-M   'P 1'
#
loop_
_entity.id
_entity.type
_entity.pdbx_description
1 polymer ?
#
loop_
_entity_poly.entity_id
_entity_poly.type
_entity_poly.pdbx_seq_one_letter_code
_entity_poly.pdbx_strand_id
1 'polypeptide(L)'
;MKAIAKIGNLISNNDKMMILRNLRRIMDIRVIDLEVDTGRLIFHYYSPIALEQVKQELWRIGYPIRHFKFLSTLSPNLQGDSTTETAFA
;
A
#
# COMPACT_ATOMS: atom_id res chain seq x y z
N MET A 1 8.62 -5.62 -2.78
CA MET A 1 7.27 -5.52 -3.36
C MET A 1 6.73 -4.11 -3.15
N LYS A 2 5.79 -3.65 -3.97
CA LYS A 2 5.17 -2.32 -3.84
C LYS A 2 3.71 -2.46 -3.38
N ALA A 3 3.26 -1.56 -2.53
CA ALA A 3 1.88 -1.53 -2.05
C ALA A 3 1.29 -0.12 -2.09
N ILE A 4 -0.04 -0.07 -2.22
CA ILE A 4 -0.85 1.12 -1.95
C ILE A 4 -1.76 0.80 -0.77
N ALA A 5 -1.80 1.70 0.21
CA ALA A 5 -2.70 1.62 1.35
C ALA A 5 -3.52 2.91 1.48
N LYS A 6 -4.75 2.78 1.98
CA LYS A 6 -5.56 3.90 2.46
C LYS A 6 -5.44 3.96 3.97
N ILE A 7 -4.93 5.07 4.48
CA ILE A 7 -4.67 5.31 5.90
C ILE A 7 -5.90 5.96 6.52
N GLY A 8 -6.34 5.43 7.66
CA GLY A 8 -7.39 6.03 8.48
C GLY A 8 -6.83 7.15 9.35
N ASN A 9 -7.69 8.10 9.73
CA ASN A 9 -7.41 9.16 10.70
C ASN A 9 -6.29 10.15 10.28
N LEU A 10 -5.80 10.07 9.04
CA LEU A 10 -4.85 11.03 8.47
C LEU A 10 -5.61 12.27 7.97
N ILE A 11 -5.51 13.39 8.70
CA ILE A 11 -6.26 14.62 8.41
C ILE A 11 -5.37 15.86 8.26
N SER A 12 -4.10 15.77 8.65
CA SER A 12 -3.18 16.91 8.66
C SER A 12 -1.77 16.56 8.20
N ASN A 13 -0.98 17.60 7.85
CA ASN A 13 0.45 17.43 7.59
C ASN A 13 1.22 16.96 8.84
N ASN A 14 0.76 17.29 10.04
CA ASN A 14 1.40 16.82 11.27
C ASN A 14 1.28 15.29 11.42
N ASP A 15 0.10 14.74 11.09
CA ASP A 15 -0.13 13.30 11.05
C ASP A 15 0.80 12.62 10.03
N LYS A 16 0.92 13.19 8.82
CA LYS A 16 1.85 12.73 7.79
C LYS A 16 3.27 12.67 8.32
N MET A 17 3.75 13.72 9.00
CA MET A 17 5.09 13.74 9.58
C MET A 17 5.26 12.67 10.66
N MET A 18 4.24 12.43 11.48
CA MET A 18 4.28 11.39 12.51
C MET A 18 4.34 9.98 11.90
N ILE A 19 3.53 9.71 10.88
CA ILE A 19 3.55 8.43 10.16
C ILE A 19 4.93 8.20 9.52
N LEU A 20 5.44 9.17 8.75
CA LEU A 20 6.71 9.06 8.07
C LEU A 20 7.88 8.82 9.04
N ARG A 21 7.89 9.52 10.18
CA ARG A 21 8.91 9.35 11.22
C ARG A 21 8.95 7.93 11.77
N ASN A 22 7.79 7.31 12.00
CA ASN A 22 7.72 5.96 12.56
C ASN A 22 8.04 4.90 11.50
N LEU A 23 7.49 5.03 10.28
CA LEU A 23 7.75 4.07 9.21
C LEU A 23 9.22 4.05 8.77
N ARG A 24 9.95 5.17 8.86
CA ARG A 24 11.39 5.24 8.56
C ARG A 24 12.26 4.39 9.51
N ARG A 25 11.73 3.97 10.66
CA ARG A 25 12.47 3.11 11.62
C ARG A 25 12.37 1.64 11.29
N ILE A 26 11.52 1.26 10.32
CA ILE A 26 11.38 -0.11 9.86
C ILE A 26 12.40 -0.33 8.74
N MET A 27 13.41 -1.16 9.01
CA MET A 27 14.60 -1.36 8.16
C MET A 27 14.26 -1.71 6.70
N ASP A 28 13.26 -2.57 6.51
CA ASP A 28 12.92 -3.15 5.21
C ASP A 28 11.79 -2.40 4.49
N ILE A 29 11.70 -1.08 4.70
CA ILE A 29 10.62 -0.25 4.15
C ILE A 29 11.14 1.03 3.54
N ARG A 30 10.55 1.38 2.39
CA ARG A 30 10.75 2.67 1.76
C ARG A 30 9.41 3.28 1.40
N VAL A 31 9.03 4.34 2.11
CA VAL A 31 7.87 5.15 1.71
C VAL A 31 8.19 5.90 0.42
N ILE A 32 7.32 5.75 -0.57
CA ILE A 32 7.41 6.45 -1.87
C ILE A 32 6.63 7.75 -1.79
N ASP A 33 5.40 7.69 -1.27
CA ASP A 33 4.54 8.86 -1.13
C ASP A 33 3.51 8.67 -0.03
N LEU A 34 3.08 9.79 0.58
CA LEU A 34 1.98 9.86 1.53
C LEU A 34 1.20 11.15 1.31
N GLU A 35 -0.02 11.02 0.81
CA GLU A 35 -0.92 12.14 0.49
C GLU A 35 -1.97 12.29 1.60
N VAL A 36 -2.10 13.50 2.14
CA VAL A 36 -3.04 13.78 3.26
C VAL A 36 -4.48 13.76 2.77
N ASP A 37 -4.77 14.50 1.70
CA ASP A 37 -6.14 14.69 1.18
C ASP A 37 -6.82 13.36 0.82
N THR A 38 -6.06 12.46 0.20
CA THR A 38 -6.56 11.14 -0.20
C THR A 38 -6.23 10.04 0.81
N GLY A 39 -5.50 10.34 1.89
CA GLY A 39 -4.99 9.36 2.84
C GLY A 39 -4.19 8.22 2.20
N ARG A 40 -3.62 8.43 1.01
CA ARG A 40 -2.97 7.38 0.22
C ARG A 40 -1.51 7.26 0.61
N LEU A 41 -1.12 6.07 1.04
CA LEU A 41 0.27 5.69 1.30
C LEU A 41 0.77 4.75 0.21
N ILE A 42 1.89 5.09 -0.42
CA ILE A 42 2.58 4.23 -1.38
C ILE A 42 3.96 3.89 -0.81
N PHE A 43 4.29 2.61 -0.72
CA PHE A 43 5.57 2.19 -0.15
C PHE A 43 6.08 0.88 -0.78
N HIS A 44 7.40 0.70 -0.70
CA HIS A 44 8.05 -0.57 -0.92
C HIS A 44 8.31 -1.25 0.42
N TYR A 45 8.20 -2.57 0.43
CA TYR A 45 8.62 -3.42 1.53
C TYR A 45 9.42 -4.61 0.97
N TYR A 46 10.48 -5.01 1.67
CA TYR A 46 11.42 -6.03 1.19
C TYR A 46 11.14 -7.44 1.74
N SER A 47 10.32 -7.56 2.80
CA SER A 47 9.93 -8.84 3.38
C SER A 47 8.47 -8.84 3.87
N PRO A 48 7.79 -10.00 3.93
CA PRO A 48 6.45 -10.09 4.52
C PRO A 48 6.39 -9.62 5.98
N ILE A 49 7.48 -9.84 6.73
CA ILE A 49 7.62 -9.38 8.12
C ILE A 49 7.59 -7.85 8.17
N ALA A 50 8.28 -7.16 7.27
CA ALA A 50 8.25 -5.70 7.19
C ALA A 50 6.83 -5.17 6.97
N LEU A 51 6.05 -5.82 6.08
CA LEU A 51 4.65 -5.43 5.86
C LEU A 51 3.82 -5.57 7.15
N GLU A 52 4.05 -6.62 7.94
CA GLU A 52 3.34 -6.80 9.20
C GLU A 52 3.74 -5.74 10.23
N GLN A 53 5.02 -5.39 10.29
CA GLN A 53 5.52 -4.29 11.13
C GLN A 53 4.88 -2.95 10.75
N VAL A 54 4.61 -2.67 9.46
CA VAL A 54 3.84 -1.47 9.05
C VAL A 54 2.48 -1.47 9.67
N LYS A 55 1.73 -2.56 9.50
CA LYS A 55 0.34 -2.63 9.96
C LYS A 55 0.28 -2.44 11.47
N GLN A 56 1.16 -3.12 12.19
CA GLN A 56 1.27 -3.02 13.65
C GLN A 56 1.63 -1.61 14.09
N GLU A 57 2.67 -1.01 13.49
CA GLU A 57 3.13 0.32 13.87
C GLU A 57 2.06 1.38 13.59
N LEU A 58 1.46 1.35 12.40
CA LEU A 58 0.38 2.25 12.01
C LEU A 58 -0.84 2.14 12.92
N TRP A 59 -1.24 0.92 13.29
CA TRP A 59 -2.32 0.70 14.25
C TRP A 59 -1.94 1.27 15.63
N ARG A 60 -0.72 1.00 16.10
CA ARG A 60 -0.19 1.46 17.40
C ARG A 60 -0.17 2.99 17.52
N ILE A 61 0.17 3.70 16.44
CA ILE A 61 0.19 5.17 16.42
C ILE A 61 -1.16 5.81 16.07
N GLY A 62 -2.22 5.01 15.86
CA GLY A 62 -3.58 5.51 15.65
C GLY A 62 -3.97 5.81 14.19
N TYR A 63 -3.19 5.36 13.20
CA TYR A 63 -3.43 5.56 11.77
C TYR A 63 -3.57 4.23 11.03
N PRO A 64 -4.57 3.40 11.36
CA PRO A 64 -4.68 2.05 10.83
C PRO A 64 -4.87 2.05 9.30
N ILE A 65 -4.38 0.99 8.65
CA ILE A 65 -4.68 0.74 7.24
C ILE A 65 -6.15 0.31 7.11
N ARG A 66 -6.93 1.06 6.31
CA ARG A 66 -8.34 0.76 6.01
C ARG A 66 -8.50 -0.11 4.77
N HIS A 67 -7.69 0.15 3.74
CA HIS A 67 -7.68 -0.62 2.50
C HIS A 67 -6.24 -0.82 2.06
N PHE A 68 -5.97 -1.96 1.43
CA PHE A 68 -4.63 -2.36 1.04
C PHE A 68 -4.66 -3.09 -0.31
N LYS A 69 -3.75 -2.74 -1.21
CA LYS A 69 -3.58 -3.41 -2.51
C LYS A 69 -2.10 -3.62 -2.79
N PHE A 70 -1.76 -4.83 -3.21
CA PHE A 70 -0.44 -5.14 -3.75
C PHE A 70 -0.34 -4.59 -5.17
N LEU A 71 0.77 -3.91 -5.48
CA LEU A 71 1.14 -3.60 -6.84
C LEU A 71 2.12 -4.69 -7.29
N SER A 72 1.61 -5.67 -8.02
CA SER A 72 2.44 -6.63 -8.73
C SER A 72 3.23 -5.89 -9.82
N THR A 73 4.52 -6.22 -9.97
CA THR A 73 5.37 -5.76 -11.08
C THR A 73 5.12 -6.53 -12.38
N LEU A 74 4.01 -7.28 -12.47
CA LEU A 74 3.60 -7.92 -13.72
C LEU A 74 2.98 -6.85 -14.62
N SER A 75 3.78 -6.33 -15.53
CA SER A 75 3.32 -5.68 -16.76
C SER A 75 2.30 -6.59 -17.46
N PRO A 76 1.04 -6.17 -17.68
CA PRO A 76 0.16 -6.87 -18.60
C PRO A 76 0.59 -6.45 -20.01
N ASN A 77 1.53 -7.17 -20.61
CA ASN A 77 1.77 -7.07 -22.05
C ASN A 77 1.48 -8.43 -22.70
N LEU A 78 0.47 -8.42 -23.57
CA LEU A 78 0.30 -9.27 -24.75
C LEU A 78 0.14 -10.80 -24.55
N GLN A 79 -1.09 -11.22 -24.34
CA GLN A 79 -1.75 -12.27 -25.14
C GLN A 79 -3.12 -11.67 -25.50
N GLY A 80 -3.44 -11.43 -26.77
CA GLY A 80 -3.39 -12.43 -27.83
C GLY A 80 -4.83 -12.82 -28.09
N ASP A 81 -5.32 -12.34 -29.22
CA ASP A 81 -6.63 -12.48 -29.84
C ASP A 81 -7.39 -13.82 -29.63
N SER A 82 -8.68 -13.75 -29.94
CA SER A 82 -9.60 -14.83 -30.37
C SER A 82 -10.54 -15.50 -29.35
N THR A 83 -11.83 -15.13 -29.48
CA THR A 83 -13.04 -15.98 -29.60
C THR A 83 -13.17 -17.26 -28.77
N THR A 84 -14.19 -17.32 -27.92
CA THR A 84 -15.46 -18.05 -28.19
C THR A 84 -16.44 -17.81 -27.03
N GLU A 85 -17.52 -17.08 -27.29
CA GLU A 85 -18.76 -17.19 -26.53
C GLU A 85 -19.39 -18.55 -26.85
N THR A 86 -19.38 -19.46 -25.88
CA THR A 86 -20.16 -20.70 -25.96
C THR A 86 -21.46 -20.47 -25.18
N ALA A 87 -22.56 -20.42 -25.92
CA ALA A 87 -23.92 -20.44 -25.41
C ALA A 87 -24.19 -21.73 -24.60
N PHE A 88 -24.87 -21.59 -23.46
CA PHE A 88 -25.43 -22.72 -22.72
C PHE A 88 -26.78 -23.12 -23.33
N ALA A 89 -26.96 -24.43 -23.51
CA ALA A 89 -28.21 -25.10 -23.83
C ALA A 89 -29.13 -25.22 -22.61
#